data_AF-A0A7C8AKY6-F1
#
_entry.id   AF-A0A7C8AKY6-F1
#
_cell.length_a   1.000
_cell.length_b   1.000
_cell.length_c   1.000
_cell.angle_alpha   90.00
_cell.angle_beta   90.00
_cell.angle_gamma   90.00
#
_symmetry.space_group_name_H-M   'P 1'
#
loop_
_entity.id
_entity.type
_entity.pdbx_description
1 polymer ?
#
loop_
_entity_poly.entity_id
_entity_poly.type
_entity_poly.pdbx_seq_one_letter_code
_entity_poly.pdbx_strand_id
1 'polypeptide(L)'
;MIKWQKQGEAVVGPVVLGDGQPATVVLVGTRQNPKGAAIVLTPEDNGPLKTTPLNDALGRLDPAQVIDIVCVQERIFGNSGLPPAELP
;
A
#
# COMPACT_ATOMS: atom_id res chain seq x y z
N MET A 1 -0.34 12.60 1.24
CA MET A 1 -1.03 11.62 2.08
C MET A 1 -1.90 10.76 1.17
N ILE A 2 -1.83 9.45 1.30
CA ILE A 2 -2.47 8.46 0.43
C ILE A 2 -3.98 8.42 0.74
N LYS A 3 -4.80 8.37 -0.31
CA LYS A 3 -6.26 8.21 -0.17
C LYS A 3 -6.61 6.75 -0.01
N TRP A 4 -6.66 6.29 1.23
CA TRP A 4 -6.94 4.89 1.57
C TRP A 4 -8.41 4.54 1.40
N GLN A 5 -8.68 3.33 0.89
CA GLN A 5 -10.01 2.76 0.75
C GLN A 5 -10.00 1.28 1.15
N LYS A 6 -11.08 0.82 1.78
CA LYS A 6 -11.27 -0.60 2.11
C LYS A 6 -11.84 -1.37 0.90
N GLN A 7 -11.30 -2.55 0.63
CA GLN A 7 -11.72 -3.47 -0.43
C GLN A 7 -11.74 -4.90 0.14
N GLY A 8 -12.86 -5.30 0.74
CA GLY A 8 -12.94 -6.54 1.52
C GLY A 8 -12.01 -6.49 2.73
N GLU A 9 -11.13 -7.49 2.86
CA GLU A 9 -10.10 -7.56 3.91
C GLU A 9 -8.86 -6.72 3.58
N ALA A 10 -8.78 -6.14 2.38
CA ALA A 10 -7.65 -5.32 1.96
C ALA A 10 -7.90 -3.82 2.22
N VAL A 11 -6.81 -3.09 2.43
CA VAL A 11 -6.77 -1.63 2.38
C VAL A 11 -5.90 -1.21 1.21
N VAL A 12 -6.45 -0.42 0.30
CA VAL A 12 -5.79 -0.01 -0.94
C VAL A 12 -5.62 1.49 -1.00
N GLY A 13 -4.57 1.96 -1.65
CA GLY A 13 -4.32 3.39 -1.80
C GLY A 13 -3.55 3.69 -3.08
N PRO A 14 -3.88 4.77 -3.81
CA PRO A 14 -3.10 5.18 -4.97
C PRO A 14 -1.76 5.78 -4.52
N VAL A 15 -0.69 5.41 -5.22
CA VAL A 15 0.65 5.97 -5.06
C VAL A 15 1.25 6.30 -6.41
N VAL A 16 2.28 7.11 -6.41
CA VAL A 16 3.11 7.42 -7.57
C VAL A 16 4.53 7.06 -7.20
N LEU A 17 5.19 6.25 -8.04
CA LEU A 17 6.58 5.86 -7.84
C LEU A 17 7.53 6.98 -8.30
N GLY A 18 8.79 6.91 -7.93
CA GLY A 18 9.80 7.95 -8.16
C GLY A 18 10.12 8.19 -9.64
N ASP A 19 9.72 7.28 -10.52
CA ASP A 19 9.77 7.42 -11.98
C ASP A 19 8.48 8.05 -12.56
N GLY A 20 7.54 8.46 -11.72
CA GLY A 20 6.24 8.99 -12.13
C GLY A 20 5.19 7.92 -12.44
N GLN A 21 5.53 6.63 -12.33
CA GLN A 21 4.61 5.55 -12.64
C GLN A 21 3.47 5.49 -11.61
N PRO A 22 2.19 5.57 -12.04
CA PRO A 22 1.07 5.39 -11.14
C PRO A 22 0.96 3.92 -10.71
N ALA A 23 0.68 3.71 -9.43
CA ALA A 23 0.51 2.39 -8.86
C ALA A 23 -0.53 2.40 -7.73
N THR A 24 -0.93 1.21 -7.30
CA THR A 24 -1.81 1.01 -6.15
C THR A 24 -1.08 0.18 -5.11
N VAL A 25 -0.96 0.69 -3.88
CA VAL A 25 -0.55 -0.12 -2.75
C VAL A 25 -1.73 -0.92 -2.23
N VAL A 26 -1.50 -2.18 -1.92
CA VAL A 26 -2.48 -3.13 -1.38
C VAL A 26 -1.92 -3.69 -0.09
N LEU A 27 -2.63 -3.49 1.01
CA LEU A 27 -2.30 -3.99 2.34
C LEU A 27 -3.34 -5.03 2.75
N VAL A 28 -2.89 -6.23 3.12
CA VAL A 28 -3.75 -7.38 3.48
C VAL A 28 -3.31 -8.05 4.79
N GLY A 29 -2.34 -7.46 5.49
CA GLY A 29 -1.84 -8.03 6.74
C GLY A 29 -0.73 -7.19 7.33
N THR A 30 -0.20 -7.68 8.46
CA THR A 30 0.83 -6.98 9.23
C THR A 30 2.14 -6.86 8.46
N ARG A 31 2.99 -5.92 8.86
CA ARG A 31 4.32 -5.74 8.27
C ARG A 31 5.22 -6.98 8.42
N GLN A 32 5.04 -7.75 9.49
CA GLN A 32 5.83 -8.97 9.73
C GLN A 32 5.48 -10.09 8.74
N ASN A 33 4.37 -9.99 8.02
CA ASN A 33 4.02 -10.90 6.94
C ASN A 33 4.55 -10.35 5.60
N PRO A 34 5.54 -11.00 4.95
CA PRO A 34 6.08 -10.56 3.66
C PRO A 34 5.05 -10.52 2.53
N LYS A 35 3.95 -11.27 2.65
CA LYS A 35 2.81 -11.26 1.73
C LYS A 35 1.69 -10.30 2.17
N GLY A 36 1.91 -9.57 3.27
CA GLY A 36 0.96 -8.63 3.87
C GLY A 36 0.83 -7.30 3.12
N ALA A 37 1.70 -7.03 2.15
CA ALA A 37 1.64 -5.82 1.34
C ALA A 37 2.24 -6.00 -0.06
N ALA A 38 1.63 -5.36 -1.06
CA ALA A 38 2.09 -5.37 -2.44
C ALA A 38 1.83 -4.03 -3.14
N ILE A 39 2.56 -3.79 -4.23
CA ILE A 39 2.30 -2.73 -5.21
C ILE A 39 1.76 -3.37 -6.48
N VAL A 40 0.64 -2.86 -6.98
CA VAL A 40 0.05 -3.20 -8.27
C VAL A 40 0.33 -2.05 -9.23
N LEU A 41 1.09 -2.31 -10.28
CA LEU A 41 1.40 -1.34 -11.33
C LEU A 41 0.28 -1.38 -12.36
N THR A 42 -0.26 -0.20 -12.69
CA THR A 42 -1.19 -0.04 -13.80
C THR A 42 -0.36 0.13 -15.08
N PRO A 43 -0.46 -0.79 -16.06
CA PRO A 43 0.26 -0.66 -17.32
C PRO A 43 -0.35 0.47 -18.16
N GLU A 44 0.48 1.16 -18.93
CA GLU A 44 0.04 2.23 -19.82
C GLU A 44 -0.80 1.69 -21.02
N ASP A 45 -0.53 0.46 -21.48
CA ASP A 45 -1.09 -0.09 -22.73
C ASP A 45 -1.93 -1.38 -22.57
N ASN A 46 -3.01 -1.36 -21.77
CA ASN A 46 -3.91 -2.53 -21.58
C ASN A 46 -3.19 -3.86 -21.27
N GLY A 47 -1.95 -3.79 -20.77
CA GLY A 47 -1.11 -4.94 -20.48
C GLY A 47 -1.58 -5.71 -19.25
N PRO A 48 -0.93 -6.84 -18.94
CA PRO A 48 -1.20 -7.54 -17.69
C PRO A 48 -0.79 -6.66 -16.50
N LEU A 49 -1.62 -6.66 -15.46
CA LEU A 49 -1.26 -6.04 -14.18
C LEU A 49 0.03 -6.70 -13.66
N LYS A 50 0.97 -5.86 -13.22
CA LYS A 50 2.21 -6.33 -12.60
C LYS A 50 2.13 -6.08 -11.10
N THR A 51 2.20 -7.15 -10.33
CA THR A 51 2.26 -7.07 -8.87
C THR A 51 3.70 -7.27 -8.41
N THR A 52 4.12 -6.49 -7.42
CA THR A 52 5.46 -6.58 -6.83
C THR A 52 5.33 -6.49 -5.31
N PRO A 53 6.07 -7.30 -4.53
CA PRO A 53 6.10 -7.15 -3.07
C PRO A 53 6.44 -5.72 -2.66
N LEU A 54 5.81 -5.21 -1.60
CA LEU A 54 6.04 -3.82 -1.18
C LEU A 54 7.52 -3.55 -0.87
N ASN A 55 8.22 -4.50 -0.25
CA ASN A 55 9.63 -4.38 0.10
C ASN A 55 10.52 -4.07 -1.10
N ASP A 56 10.23 -4.65 -2.25
CA ASP A 56 11.02 -4.47 -3.48
C ASP A 56 10.75 -3.10 -4.13
N ALA A 57 9.65 -2.45 -3.75
CA ALA A 57 9.25 -1.14 -4.26
C ALA A 57 9.56 0.03 -3.31
N LEU A 58 10.01 -0.24 -2.08
CA LEU A 58 10.26 0.81 -1.08
C LEU A 58 11.25 1.88 -1.56
N GLY A 59 12.30 1.47 -2.27
CA GLY A 59 13.30 2.40 -2.83
C GLY A 59 12.77 3.28 -3.97
N ARG A 60 11.57 2.99 -4.50
CA ARG A 60 10.90 3.75 -5.54
C ARG A 60 9.77 4.61 -4.98
N LEU A 61 9.46 4.55 -3.69
CA LEU A 61 8.39 5.36 -3.09
C LEU A 61 8.98 6.63 -2.48
N ASP A 62 8.19 7.70 -2.48
CA ASP A 62 8.54 8.88 -1.69
C ASP A 62 8.55 8.51 -0.19
N PRO A 63 9.53 8.97 0.61
CA PRO A 63 9.59 8.66 2.03
C PRO A 63 8.30 8.97 2.80
N ALA A 64 7.56 10.02 2.43
CA ALA A 64 6.28 10.35 3.06
C ALA A 64 5.20 9.30 2.75
N GLN A 65 5.20 8.72 1.54
CA GLN A 65 4.31 7.60 1.20
C GLN A 65 4.69 6.34 2.00
N VAL A 66 5.98 6.05 2.17
CA VAL A 66 6.44 4.90 2.95
C VAL A 66 5.98 5.01 4.40
N ILE A 67 6.11 6.19 5.01
CA ILE A 67 5.65 6.43 6.38
C ILE A 67 4.13 6.22 6.48
N ASP A 68 3.36 6.79 5.56
CA ASP A 68 1.90 6.65 5.51
C ASP A 68 1.48 5.17 5.41
N ILE A 69 2.10 4.41 4.51
CA ILE A 69 1.88 2.96 4.34
C ILE A 69 2.14 2.20 5.64
N VAL A 70 3.28 2.43 6.29
CA VAL A 70 3.61 1.73 7.55
C VAL A 70 2.62 2.10 8.65
N CYS A 71 2.28 3.38 8.79
CA CYS A 71 1.31 3.83 9.78
C CYS A 71 -0.06 3.18 9.58
N VAL A 72 -0.55 3.11 8.34
CA VAL A 72 -1.83 2.46 8.04
C VAL A 72 -1.75 0.95 8.23
N GLN A 73 -0.66 0.31 7.82
CA GLN A 73 -0.50 -1.13 7.99
C GLN A 73 -0.49 -1.54 9.46
N GLU A 74 0.24 -0.82 10.32
CA GLU A 74 0.26 -1.06 11.77
C GLU A 74 -1.08 -0.72 12.42
N ARG A 75 -1.77 0.33 11.96
CA ARG A 75 -3.08 0.72 12.51
C ARG A 75 -4.16 -0.32 12.21
N ILE A 76 -4.18 -0.85 10.99
CA ILE A 76 -5.26 -1.74 10.54
C ILE A 76 -4.98 -3.18 10.93
N PHE A 77 -3.73 -3.63 10.79
CA PHE A 77 -3.37 -5.04 10.95
C PHE A 77 -2.42 -5.31 12.12
N GLY A 78 -1.68 -4.30 12.58
CA GLY A 78 -0.79 -4.44 13.73
C GLY A 78 -1.54 -4.56 15.06
N ASN A 79 -0.81 -4.85 16.13
CA ASN A 79 -1.32 -4.84 17.51
C ASN A 79 -1.46 -3.38 18.02
N SER A 80 -2.11 -2.53 17.25
CA SER A 80 -2.38 -1.16 17.62
C SER A 80 -3.38 -1.14 18.77
N GLY A 81 -2.99 -0.60 19.93
CA GLY A 81 -3.91 -0.25 21.01
C GLY A 81 -4.84 0.92 20.67
N LEU A 82 -4.68 1.52 19.48
CA LEU A 82 -5.55 2.58 18.97
C LEU A 82 -6.65 1.97 18.10
N PRO A 83 -7.91 2.44 18.24
CA PRO A 83 -9.02 1.94 17.45
C PRO A 83 -8.78 2.16 15.94
N PRO A 84 -9.25 1.24 15.08
CA PRO A 84 -9.16 1.40 13.62
C PRO A 84 -9.76 2.75 13.22
N ALA A 85 -9.19 3.38 12.18
CA ALA A 85 -9.73 4.66 11.71
C ALA A 85 -11.12 4.41 11.11
N GLU A 86 -12.11 5.22 11.49
CA GLU A 86 -13.31 5.36 10.68
C GLU A 86 -12.90 6.11 9.41
N LEU A 87 -12.52 5.34 8.38
CA LEU A 87 -12.33 5.87 7.04
C LEU A 87 -13.72 6.18 6.47
N PRO A 88 -13.90 7.36 5.85
CA PRO A 88 -15.18 7.76 5.25
C PRO A 88 -15.61 6.83 4.11
#